data_AF-A0A2B6RZ04-F1
#
_entry.id   AF-A0A2B6RZ04-F1
#
_cell.length_a   1.000
_cell.length_b   1.000
_cell.length_c   1.000
_cell.angle_alpha   90.00
_cell.angle_beta   90.00
_cell.angle_gamma   90.00
#
_symmetry.space_group_name_H-M   'P 1'
#
loop_
_entity.id
_entity.type
_entity.pdbx_description
1 polymer ?
#
loop_
_entity_poly.entity_id
_entity_poly.type
_entity_poly.pdbx_seq_one_letter_code
_entity_poly.pdbx_strand_id
1 'polypeptide(L)' 'MIRITTLILAIIVMGYSIYSWNDDSKQSVLILQLLLCFMLAGKGIQIVKKDEKENKNMGLLLLLTTLFCIAVSLMKYLK' A
#
# COMPACT_ATOMS: atom_id res chain seq x y z
N MET A 1 -18.20 -6.61 3.82
CA MET A 1 -17.33 -6.16 4.95
C MET A 1 -15.87 -5.95 4.54
N ILE A 2 -15.21 -6.86 3.80
CA ILE A 2 -13.78 -6.74 3.43
C ILE A 2 -13.42 -5.50 2.60
N ARG A 3 -14.28 -5.04 1.66
CA ARG A 3 -14.00 -3.89 0.77
C ARG A 3 -13.75 -2.56 1.51
N ILE A 4 -14.57 -2.22 2.49
CA ILE A 4 -14.48 -0.94 3.22
C ILE A 4 -13.24 -0.94 4.13
N THR A 5 -12.96 -2.08 4.77
CA THR A 5 -11.79 -2.23 5.64
C THR A 5 -10.48 -2.07 4.87
N THR A 6 -10.37 -2.60 3.63
CA THR A 6 -9.17 -2.38 2.79
C THR A 6 -9.01 -0.93 2.34
N LEU A 7 -10.10 -0.22 2.08
CA LEU A 7 -10.05 1.22 1.76
C LEU A 7 -9.57 2.05 2.94
N ILE A 8 -10.12 1.81 4.14
CA ILE A 8 -9.69 2.49 5.37
C ILE A 8 -8.21 2.22 5.63
N LEU A 9 -7.77 0.97 5.48
CA LEU A 9 -6.36 0.60 5.63
C LEU A 9 -5.47 1.35 4.63
N ALA A 10 -5.87 1.44 3.36
CA ALA A 10 -5.10 2.19 2.35
C ALA A 10 -4.95 3.67 2.70
N ILE A 11 -6.00 4.32 3.23
CA ILE A 11 -5.97 5.73 3.66
C ILE A 11 -5.03 5.90 4.86
N ILE A 12 -5.08 5.00 5.84
CA ILE A 12 -4.19 5.02 7.01
C ILE A 12 -2.73 4.87 6.57
N VAL A 13 -2.44 3.93 5.65
CA VAL A 13 -1.09 3.72 5.11
C VAL A 13 -0.59 4.95 4.35
N MET A 14 -1.46 5.59 3.58
CA MET A 14 -1.14 6.81 2.84
C MET A 14 -0.83 7.97 3.79
N GLY A 15 -1.68 8.19 4.81
CA GLY A 15 -1.45 9.23 5.82
C GLY A 15 -0.18 8.98 6.64
N TYR A 16 0.08 7.72 7.00
CA TYR A 16 1.30 7.33 7.72
C TYR A 16 2.57 7.54 6.89
N SER A 17 2.51 7.26 5.58
CA SER A 17 3.63 7.49 4.66
C SER A 17 3.97 8.98 4.54
N ILE A 18 2.95 9.86 4.47
CA ILE A 18 3.13 11.32 4.42
C ILE A 18 3.64 11.85 5.76
N TYR A 19 3.04 11.43 6.89
CA TYR A 19 3.47 11.84 8.21
C TYR A 19 4.93 11.44 8.48
N SER A 20 5.26 10.20 8.15
CA SER A 20 6.63 9.69 8.32
C SER A 20 7.64 10.44 7.48
N TRP A 21 7.26 11.01 6.33
CA TRP A 21 8.18 11.76 5.46
C TRP A 21 8.99 12.81 6.24
N ASN A 22 8.38 13.42 7.26
CA ASN A 22 8.97 14.49 8.06
C ASN A 22 9.77 14.01 9.29
N ASP A 23 9.67 12.73 9.67
CA ASP A 23 10.27 12.20 10.90
C ASP A 23 11.61 11.49 10.61
N ASP A 24 12.64 11.78 11.41
CA ASP A 24 14.03 11.30 11.21
C ASP A 24 14.21 9.80 11.50
N SER A 25 13.18 9.12 12.03
CA SER A 25 13.16 7.67 12.25
C SER A 25 13.04 6.91 10.94
N LYS A 26 14.11 6.93 10.16
CA LYS A 26 14.19 6.42 8.79
C LYS A 26 14.02 4.91 8.68
N GLN A 27 14.52 4.12 9.62
CA GLN A 27 14.63 2.67 9.39
C GLN A 27 13.38 1.87 9.82
N SER A 28 12.78 2.23 10.96
CA SER A 28 11.61 1.54 11.52
C SER A 28 10.36 1.74 10.64
N VAL A 29 10.19 2.95 10.09
CA VAL A 29 9.04 3.27 9.26
C VAL A 29 9.14 2.62 7.88
N LEU A 30 10.34 2.53 7.31
CA LEU A 30 10.58 1.84 6.04
C LEU A 30 10.18 0.37 6.14
N ILE A 31 10.56 -0.31 7.22
CA ILE A 31 10.20 -1.71 7.48
C ILE A 31 8.68 -1.87 7.57
N LEU A 32 8.00 -0.99 8.30
CA LEU A 32 6.54 -1.04 8.45
C LEU A 32 5.84 -0.82 7.10
N GLN A 33 6.30 0.16 6.33
CA GLN A 33 5.78 0.52 5.02
C GLN A 33 6.01 -0.60 3.98
N LEU A 34 7.17 -1.27 4.03
CA LEU A 34 7.48 -2.41 3.17
C LEU A 34 6.57 -3.61 3.48
N LEU A 35 6.34 -3.88 4.77
CA LEU A 35 5.47 -4.97 5.22
C LEU A 35 4.01 -4.76 4.75
N LEU A 36 3.51 -3.54 4.92
CA LEU A 36 2.18 -3.13 4.45
C LEU A 36 2.06 -3.22 2.93
N CYS A 37 3.08 -2.80 2.19
CA CYS A 37 3.15 -2.95 0.73
C CYS A 37 3.05 -4.41 0.30
N PHE A 38 3.81 -5.31 0.93
CA PHE A 38 3.76 -6.74 0.62
C PHE A 38 2.36 -7.33 0.86
N MET A 39 1.71 -6.92 1.95
CA MET A 39 0.38 -7.38 2.29
C MET A 39 -0.68 -6.87 1.28
N LEU A 40 -0.57 -5.61 0.86
CA LEU A 40 -1.44 -4.99 -0.15
C LEU A 40 -1.23 -5.61 -1.54
N ALA A 41 0.02 -5.82 -1.97
CA ALA A 41 0.34 -6.53 -3.21
C ALA A 41 -0.22 -7.95 -3.21
N GLY A 42 -0.01 -8.70 -2.12
CA GLY A 42 -0.51 -10.06 -1.99
C GLY A 42 -2.03 -10.14 -2.13
N LYS A 43 -2.77 -9.28 -1.43
CA LYS A 43 -4.23 -9.19 -1.59
C LYS A 43 -4.64 -8.70 -2.99
N GLY A 44 -3.97 -7.69 -3.53
CA GLY A 44 -4.25 -7.15 -4.86
C GLY A 44 -4.14 -8.22 -5.95
N ILE A 45 -3.04 -8.99 -5.94
CA ILE A 45 -2.83 -10.12 -6.87
C ILE A 45 -3.90 -11.18 -6.64
N GLN A 46 -4.18 -11.58 -5.40
CA GLN A 46 -5.23 -12.58 -5.12
C GLN A 46 -6.60 -12.13 -5.65
N ILE A 47 -6.95 -10.86 -5.51
CA ILE A 47 -8.23 -10.29 -5.99
C ILE A 47 -8.27 -10.24 -7.52
N VAL A 48 -7.18 -9.82 -8.18
CA VAL A 48 -7.11 -9.80 -9.66
C VAL A 48 -7.19 -11.21 -10.24
N LYS A 49 -6.55 -12.19 -9.59
CA LYS A 49 -6.47 -13.58 -10.04
C LYS A 49 -7.77 -14.37 -9.81
N LYS A 50 -8.66 -13.89 -8.94
CA LYS A 50 -9.93 -14.59 -8.61
C LYS A 50 -11.03 -14.39 -9.66
N ASP A 51 -10.78 -13.62 -10.72
CA ASP A 51 -11.68 -13.34 -11.87
C ASP A 51 -13.16 -13.01 -11.56
N GLU A 52 -13.47 -12.64 -10.31
CA GLU A 52 -14.72 -11.96 -9.97
C GLU A 52 -14.72 -10.59 -10.65
N LYS A 53 -15.42 -10.52 -11.79
CA LYS A 53 -15.51 -9.35 -12.68
C LYS A 53 -15.82 -8.04 -11.95
N GLU A 54 -16.53 -8.10 -10.83
CA GLU A 54 -16.89 -6.95 -10.01
C GLU A 54 -15.74 -6.44 -9.11
N ASN A 55 -14.82 -7.32 -8.70
CA ASN A 55 -13.73 -7.00 -7.76
C ASN A 55 -12.38 -6.74 -8.45
N LYS A 56 -12.28 -6.99 -9.76
CA LYS A 56 -11.04 -6.84 -10.53
C LYS A 56 -10.49 -5.42 -10.47
N ASN A 57 -11.35 -4.40 -10.60
CA ASN A 57 -10.96 -2.99 -10.45
C ASN A 57 -10.36 -2.67 -9.08
N MET A 58 -10.87 -3.31 -8.03
CA MET A 58 -10.40 -3.07 -6.67
C MET A 58 -9.03 -3.71 -6.42
N GLY A 59 -8.79 -4.89 -7.00
CA GLY A 59 -7.45 -5.50 -7.01
C GLY A 59 -6.44 -4.64 -7.76
N LEU A 60 -6.85 -4.06 -8.90
CA LEU A 60 -6.02 -3.14 -9.69
C LEU A 60 -5.72 -1.84 -8.94
N LEU A 61 -6.72 -1.28 -8.24
CA LEU A 61 -6.55 -0.11 -7.38
C LEU A 61 -5.54 -0.38 -6.25
N LEU A 62 -5.63 -1.55 -5.60
CA LEU A 62 -4.69 -1.96 -4.55
C LEU A 62 -3.25 -2.08 -5.09
N LEU A 63 -3.06 -2.65 -6.28
CA LEU A 63 -1.75 -2.74 -6.92
C LEU A 63 -1.17 -1.36 -7.27
N LEU A 64 -2.01 -0.43 -7.73
CA LEU A 64 -1.61 0.95 -8.02
C LEU A 64 -1.15 1.68 -6.75
N THR A 65 -1.87 1.50 -5.64
CA THR A 65 -1.48 2.03 -4.33
C THR A 65 -0.14 1.46 -3.87
N THR A 66 0.12 0.17 -4.09
CA THR A 66 1.42 -0.42 -3.76
C THR A 66 2.56 0.19 -4.58
N LEU A 67 2.37 0.39 -5.89
CA LEU A 67 3.35 1.04 -6.76
C LEU A 67 3.66 2.47 -6.28
N PHE A 68 2.62 3.24 -5.92
CA PHE A 68 2.80 4.58 -5.38
C PHE A 68 3.61 4.57 -4.08
N CYS A 69 3.29 3.66 -3.17
CA CYS A 69 3.98 3.52 -1.89
C CYS A 69 5.46 3.12 -2.06
N ILE A 70 5.78 2.26 -3.03
CA ILE A 70 7.16 1.91 -3.39
C ILE A 70 7.90 3.13 -3.97
N ALA A 71 7.28 3.89 -4.87
CA ALA A 71 7.89 5.09 -5.46
C ALA A 71 8.19 6.16 -4.40
N VAL A 72 7.27 6.38 -3.47
CA VAL A 72 7.45 7.31 -2.33
C VAL A 72 8.59 6.85 -1.43
N SER A 73 8.66 5.55 -1.08
CA SER A 73 9.78 4.99 -0.32
C SER A 73 11.11 5.14 -1.06
N LEU A 74 11.16 4.81 -2.36
CA LEU A 74 12.38 4.99 -3.16
C LEU A 74 12.83 6.45 -3.13
N MET A 75 11.94 7.42 -3.38
CA MET A 75 12.29 8.84 -3.35
C MET A 75 12.80 9.33 -1.98
N LYS A 76 12.25 8.82 -0.88
CA LYS A 76 12.66 9.22 0.48
C LYS A 76 14.01 8.63 0.90
N TYR A 77 14.31 7.40 0.49
CA TYR A 77 15.46 6.64 0.99
C TYR A 77 16.63 6.49 0.00
N LEU A 78 16.42 6.73 -1.31
CA LEU A 78 17.52 6.86 -2.28
C LEU A 78 18.12 8.29 -2.34
N LYS A 79 17.55 9.24 -1.58
CA LYS A 79 18.11 10.58 -1.42
C LYS A 79 19.20 10.60 -0.36
#